data_AF-A0A7G4A0I5-F1
#
_entry.id   AF-A0A7G4A0I5-F1
#
_cell.length_a   1.000
_cell.length_b   1.000
_cell.length_c   1.000
_cell.angle_alpha   90.00
_cell.angle_beta   90.00
_cell.angle_gamma   90.00
#
_symmetry.space_group_name_H-M   'P 1'
#
loop_
_entity.id
_entity.type
_entity.pdbx_description
1 polymer ?
#
loop_
_entity_poly.entity_id
_entity_poly.type
_entity_poly.pdbx_seq_one_letter_code
_entity_poly.pdbx_strand_id
1 'polypeptide(L)'
;MKKILLSSIGFLLATQTLALTAPMVNSDENKSLLPSPFPVYILGNKGVINHPYPGSERALLPTDNSYTLAPGCYIACYSHNNHGIYPVADDIYVMGQIRVRGEYVARICQPEGYKGMDISKADKFKLLCSEKFKDCQNNTCWAGGDTGGWFGIQ
;
A
#
# COMPACT_ATOMS: atom_id res chain seq x y z
N MET A 1 -15.70 54.58 -50.33
CA MET A 1 -16.39 53.66 -49.39
C MET A 1 -15.45 52.48 -49.11
N LYS A 2 -15.27 52.17 -47.82
CA LYS A 2 -14.43 51.08 -47.24
C LYS A 2 -15.02 49.69 -47.50
N LYS A 3 -14.16 48.67 -47.44
CA LYS A 3 -14.22 47.44 -46.59
C LYS A 3 -13.08 46.50 -47.02
N ILE A 4 -11.86 46.67 -46.51
CA ILE A 4 -11.26 46.05 -45.31
C ILE A 4 -11.35 44.51 -45.32
N LEU A 5 -10.24 43.88 -45.69
CA LEU A 5 -9.83 42.50 -45.40
C LEU A 5 -9.41 42.38 -43.93
N LEU A 6 -9.84 41.34 -43.22
CA LEU A 6 -9.30 40.87 -41.92
C LEU A 6 -9.59 39.36 -41.86
N SER A 7 -8.68 38.51 -42.32
CA SER A 7 -7.62 37.83 -41.56
C SER A 7 -8.14 37.05 -40.35
N SER A 8 -8.35 35.75 -40.55
CA SER A 8 -8.71 34.77 -39.52
C SER A 8 -7.43 34.25 -38.85
N ILE A 9 -7.05 34.84 -37.72
CA ILE A 9 -5.95 34.33 -36.88
C ILE A 9 -6.53 33.28 -35.94
N GLY A 10 -6.08 32.04 -36.10
CA GLY A 10 -6.43 30.90 -35.26
C GLY A 10 -5.88 31.04 -33.85
N PHE A 11 -6.67 30.61 -32.87
CA PHE A 11 -6.22 30.35 -31.51
C PHE A 11 -6.38 28.86 -31.23
N LEU A 12 -5.31 28.10 -31.46
CA LEU A 12 -5.17 26.74 -30.96
C LEU A 12 -4.76 26.85 -29.48
N LEU A 13 -5.74 26.73 -28.57
CA LEU A 13 -5.45 26.50 -27.15
C LEU A 13 -4.98 25.05 -27.00
N ALA A 14 -3.66 24.86 -26.97
CA ALA A 14 -3.06 23.61 -26.52
C ALA A 14 -3.17 23.55 -24.98
N THR A 15 -4.18 22.86 -24.46
CA THR A 15 -4.24 22.52 -23.03
C THR A 15 -3.17 21.47 -22.74
N GLN A 16 -1.99 21.91 -22.29
CA GLN A 16 -0.98 21.01 -21.76
C GLN A 16 -1.45 20.49 -20.40
N THR A 17 -2.00 19.28 -20.39
CA THR A 17 -2.21 18.52 -19.16
C THR A 17 -0.84 18.08 -18.65
N LEU A 18 -0.35 18.71 -17.59
CA LEU A 18 0.79 18.22 -16.81
C LEU A 18 0.38 16.89 -16.15
N ALA A 19 0.70 15.78 -16.79
CA ALA A 19 0.71 14.47 -16.14
C ALA A 19 1.88 14.48 -15.13
N LEU A 20 1.57 14.77 -13.86
CA LEU A 20 2.47 14.52 -12.74
C LEU A 20 2.54 13.00 -12.49
N THR A 21 3.14 12.26 -13.42
CA THR A 21 3.64 10.92 -13.08
C THR A 21 4.94 11.14 -12.32
N ALA A 22 4.86 11.22 -10.99
CA ALA A 22 6.04 11.00 -10.18
C ALA A 22 6.60 9.62 -10.58
N PRO A 23 7.89 9.52 -10.94
CA PRO A 23 8.48 8.24 -11.32
C PRO A 23 8.33 7.29 -10.14
N MET A 24 7.91 6.05 -10.42
CA MET A 24 8.00 4.96 -9.45
C MET A 24 9.47 4.87 -9.02
N VAL A 25 9.76 5.35 -7.81
CA VAL A 25 11.07 5.17 -7.22
C VAL A 25 11.20 3.66 -7.05
N ASN A 26 12.10 3.05 -7.80
CA ASN A 26 12.59 1.70 -7.55
C ASN A 26 13.43 1.75 -6.27
N SER A 27 12.74 2.02 -5.17
CA SER A 27 13.32 2.08 -3.84
C SER A 27 13.44 0.63 -3.40
N ASP A 28 14.67 0.19 -3.13
CA ASP A 28 14.91 -1.09 -2.47
C ASP A 28 13.98 -1.19 -1.25
N GLU A 29 12.98 -2.06 -1.35
CA GLU A 29 11.84 -2.13 -0.43
C GLU A 29 12.29 -2.63 0.95
N ASN A 30 13.48 -3.26 1.00
CA ASN A 30 14.12 -3.65 2.25
C ASN A 30 14.80 -2.48 2.95
N LYS A 31 15.10 -1.39 2.24
CA LYS A 31 15.84 -0.23 2.75
C LYS A 31 14.97 1.00 2.97
N SER A 32 13.91 1.16 2.19
CA SER A 32 13.11 2.38 2.20
C SER A 32 11.87 2.30 3.10
N LEU A 33 11.56 3.43 3.73
CA LEU A 33 10.32 3.62 4.46
C LEU A 33 9.20 3.99 3.50
N LEU A 34 8.00 3.47 3.76
CA LEU A 34 6.80 3.81 3.02
C LEU A 34 6.17 5.06 3.64
N PRO A 35 5.37 5.83 2.88
CA PRO A 35 4.48 6.82 3.45
C PRO A 35 3.62 6.25 4.59
N SER A 36 3.36 7.06 5.62
CA SER A 36 2.48 6.72 6.73
C SER A 36 1.42 7.82 6.92
N PRO A 37 0.13 7.54 6.62
CA PRO A 37 -0.41 6.30 6.06
C PRO A 37 0.00 6.08 4.58
N PHE A 38 -0.05 4.83 4.13
CA PHE A 38 0.29 4.44 2.76
C PHE A 38 -0.95 4.52 1.86
N PRO A 39 -0.93 5.27 0.74
CA PRO A 39 -2.06 5.32 -0.17
C PRO A 39 -2.20 4.00 -0.94
N VAL A 40 -3.41 3.44 -0.93
CA VAL A 40 -3.76 2.23 -1.68
C VAL A 40 -5.00 2.46 -2.52
N TYR A 41 -5.18 1.65 -3.55
CA TYR A 41 -6.28 1.77 -4.51
C TYR A 41 -6.95 0.41 -4.67
N ILE A 42 -8.21 0.34 -4.26
CA ILE A 42 -9.00 -0.88 -4.11
C ILE A 42 -9.78 -1.12 -5.39
N LEU A 43 -9.64 -2.31 -5.98
CA LEU A 43 -10.31 -2.72 -7.22
C LEU A 43 -11.57 -3.55 -6.92
N GLY A 44 -12.40 -3.09 -5.99
CA GLY A 44 -13.48 -3.90 -5.40
C GLY A 44 -12.92 -5.19 -4.78
N ASN A 45 -13.52 -6.34 -5.09
CA ASN A 45 -13.03 -7.65 -4.62
C ASN A 45 -11.88 -8.22 -5.48
N LYS A 46 -11.32 -7.44 -6.41
CA LYS A 46 -10.30 -7.92 -7.38
C LYS A 46 -8.86 -7.65 -6.94
N GLY A 47 -8.66 -7.07 -5.75
CA GLY A 47 -7.36 -6.80 -5.17
C GLY A 47 -7.08 -5.32 -4.92
N VAL A 48 -5.82 -5.04 -4.59
CA VAL A 48 -5.32 -3.72 -4.20
C VAL A 48 -4.02 -3.42 -4.95
N ILE A 49 -3.80 -2.14 -5.28
CA ILE A 49 -2.59 -1.65 -5.93
C ILE A 49 -2.07 -0.37 -5.24
N ASN A 50 -0.83 0.01 -5.52
CA ASN A 50 -0.13 1.14 -4.90
C ASN A 50 -0.16 2.45 -5.73
N HIS A 51 -0.90 2.50 -6.84
CA HIS A 51 -1.00 3.67 -7.71
C HIS A 51 -2.44 3.89 -8.21
N PRO A 52 -2.83 5.14 -8.57
CA PRO A 52 -4.15 5.42 -9.10
C PRO A 52 -4.50 4.56 -10.31
N TYR A 53 -5.71 4.01 -10.35
CA TYR A 53 -6.20 3.24 -11.50
C TYR A 53 -7.67 3.53 -11.79
N PRO A 54 -8.11 3.56 -13.07
CA PRO A 54 -9.49 3.85 -13.42
C PRO A 54 -10.48 2.93 -12.69
N GLY A 55 -11.44 3.54 -11.98
CA GLY A 55 -12.48 2.81 -11.24
C GLY A 55 -12.04 2.25 -9.89
N SER A 56 -10.81 2.50 -9.43
CA SER A 56 -10.36 2.13 -8.09
C SER A 56 -10.88 3.11 -7.03
N GLU A 57 -11.19 2.61 -5.84
CA GLU A 57 -11.43 3.43 -4.66
C GLU A 57 -10.11 3.70 -3.93
N ARG A 58 -9.80 4.97 -3.64
CA ARG A 58 -8.59 5.31 -2.89
C ARG A 58 -8.83 5.19 -1.39
N ALA A 59 -7.95 4.46 -0.70
CA ALA A 59 -7.92 4.39 0.75
C ALA A 59 -6.53 4.74 1.32
N LEU A 60 -6.47 5.01 2.62
CA LEU A 60 -5.24 5.28 3.36
C LEU A 60 -4.98 4.13 4.33
N LEU A 61 -3.99 3.29 4.03
CA LEU A 61 -3.61 2.16 4.86
C LEU A 61 -2.74 2.63 6.04
N PRO A 62 -3.19 2.44 7.31
CA PRO A 62 -2.35 2.70 8.46
C PRO A 62 -1.02 1.94 8.34
N THR A 63 0.09 2.67 8.45
CA THR A 63 1.44 2.12 8.23
C THR A 63 2.34 2.51 9.38
N ASP A 64 2.80 1.54 10.17
CA ASP A 64 3.76 1.79 11.24
C ASP A 64 5.19 1.64 10.72
N ASN A 65 5.97 2.72 10.82
CA ASN A 65 7.41 2.77 10.48
C ASN A 65 8.29 2.88 11.72
N SER A 66 7.84 2.37 12.88
CA SER A 66 8.60 2.51 14.13
C SER A 66 9.97 1.82 14.03
N TYR A 67 10.08 0.73 13.25
CA TYR A 67 11.36 0.15 12.86
C TYR A 67 11.93 0.88 11.63
N THR A 68 13.03 1.62 11.81
CA THR A 68 13.61 2.49 10.76
C THR A 68 14.92 1.99 10.13
N LEU A 69 15.48 0.89 10.63
CA LEU A 69 16.77 0.35 10.17
C LEU A 69 16.61 -0.61 8.97
N ALA A 70 17.70 -0.94 8.28
CA ALA A 70 17.70 -1.92 7.19
C ALA A 70 18.46 -3.21 7.59
N PRO A 71 18.05 -4.39 7.07
CA PRO A 71 16.87 -4.61 6.23
C PRO A 71 15.57 -4.61 7.05
N GLY A 72 14.48 -4.16 6.44
CA GLY A 72 13.14 -4.29 6.99
C GLY A 72 12.08 -4.41 5.93
N CYS A 73 11.05 -5.21 6.21
CA CYS A 73 9.91 -5.46 5.33
C CYS A 73 8.59 -5.22 6.08
N TYR A 74 7.45 -5.24 5.38
CA TYR A 74 6.15 -4.96 6.00
C TYR A 74 5.32 -6.21 6.15
N ILE A 75 4.84 -6.46 7.36
CA ILE A 75 3.76 -7.41 7.59
C ILE A 75 2.43 -6.66 7.56
N ALA A 76 1.37 -7.31 7.09
CA ALA A 76 0.01 -6.79 7.20
C ALA A 76 -0.70 -7.43 8.41
N CYS A 77 -1.57 -6.66 9.06
CA CYS A 77 -2.46 -7.15 10.11
C CYS A 77 -3.85 -7.36 9.53
N TYR A 78 -4.39 -8.57 9.70
CA TYR A 78 -5.66 -9.01 9.16
C TYR A 78 -6.67 -9.27 10.27
N SER A 79 -7.95 -9.09 9.99
CA SER A 79 -9.05 -9.40 10.90
C SER A 79 -10.25 -9.99 10.14
N HIS A 80 -11.08 -10.73 10.87
CA HIS A 80 -12.45 -11.06 10.47
C HIS A 80 -13.46 -9.94 10.77
N ASN A 81 -12.99 -8.81 11.30
CA ASN A 81 -13.82 -7.63 11.50
C ASN A 81 -13.97 -6.86 10.18
N ASN A 82 -15.21 -6.57 9.78
CA ASN A 82 -15.54 -5.86 8.55
C ASN A 82 -15.20 -4.35 8.54
N HIS A 83 -14.63 -3.83 9.64
CA HIS A 83 -14.15 -2.45 9.74
C HIS A 83 -12.73 -2.22 9.20
N GLY A 84 -12.10 -3.22 8.55
CA GLY A 84 -10.79 -3.02 7.94
C GLY A 84 -10.80 -2.12 6.71
N ILE A 85 -9.61 -1.72 6.26
CA ILE A 85 -9.41 -0.73 5.18
C ILE A 85 -9.88 -1.29 3.83
N TYR A 86 -9.60 -2.56 3.56
CA TYR A 86 -10.07 -3.25 2.36
C TYR A 86 -10.11 -4.77 2.58
N PRO A 87 -11.00 -5.50 1.89
CA PRO A 87 -11.05 -6.95 1.93
C PRO A 87 -9.97 -7.58 1.04
N VAL A 88 -9.44 -8.72 1.45
CA VAL A 88 -8.54 -9.58 0.64
C VAL A 88 -9.16 -10.93 0.32
N ALA A 89 -10.18 -11.34 1.08
CA ALA A 89 -11.02 -12.51 0.85
C ALA A 89 -12.37 -12.29 1.54
N ASP A 90 -13.30 -13.24 1.38
CA ASP A 90 -14.55 -13.24 2.13
C ASP A 90 -14.24 -13.24 3.63
N ASP A 91 -14.77 -12.23 4.34
CA ASP A 91 -14.60 -12.04 5.78
C ASP A 91 -13.12 -11.88 6.24
N ILE A 92 -12.22 -11.41 5.36
CA ILE A 92 -10.83 -11.08 5.76
C ILE A 92 -10.47 -9.68 5.27
N TYR A 93 -10.14 -8.81 6.23
CA TYR A 93 -9.86 -7.40 5.97
C TYR A 93 -8.48 -7.03 6.47
N VAL A 94 -7.82 -6.11 5.75
CA VAL A 94 -6.53 -5.54 6.16
C VAL A 94 -6.76 -4.35 7.08
N MET A 95 -6.18 -4.39 8.26
CA MET A 95 -6.30 -3.35 9.29
C MET A 95 -5.19 -2.31 9.19
N GLY A 96 -4.04 -2.71 8.68
CA GLY A 96 -2.84 -1.88 8.60
C GLY A 96 -1.61 -2.72 8.26
N GLN A 97 -0.46 -2.06 8.14
CA GLN A 97 0.82 -2.71 7.93
C GLN A 97 1.89 -2.16 8.88
N ILE A 98 2.87 -2.98 9.22
CA ILE A 98 3.91 -2.67 10.20
C ILE A 98 5.26 -3.06 9.62
N ARG A 99 6.20 -2.12 9.61
CA ARG A 99 7.58 -2.41 9.24
C ARG A 99 8.27 -3.16 10.38
N VAL A 100 8.91 -4.27 10.04
CA VAL A 100 9.66 -5.10 10.99
C VAL A 100 11.05 -5.39 10.46
N ARG A 101 11.97 -5.75 11.36
CA ARG A 101 13.28 -6.27 10.97
C ARG A 101 13.10 -7.59 10.21
N GLY A 102 13.69 -7.66 9.02
CA GLY A 102 13.49 -8.77 8.09
C GLY A 102 13.74 -8.33 6.66
N GLU A 103 13.44 -9.21 5.72
CA GLU A 103 13.60 -8.93 4.29
C GLU A 103 12.43 -9.51 3.50
N TYR A 104 12.12 -8.90 2.37
CA TYR A 104 11.29 -9.53 1.36
C TYR A 104 12.09 -10.65 0.69
N VAL A 105 11.53 -11.86 0.71
CA VAL A 105 11.99 -12.99 -0.10
C VAL A 105 10.92 -13.24 -1.15
N ALA A 106 11.24 -12.94 -2.41
CA ALA A 106 10.23 -12.69 -3.44
C ALA A 106 9.20 -11.69 -2.90
N ARG A 107 7.89 -11.97 -3.03
CA ARG A 107 6.83 -11.09 -2.53
C ARG A 107 6.52 -11.21 -1.03
N ILE A 108 7.20 -12.06 -0.28
CA ILE A 108 6.84 -12.36 1.12
C ILE A 108 7.81 -11.65 2.06
N CYS A 109 7.30 -10.76 2.91
CA CYS A 109 8.06 -10.25 4.05
C CYS A 109 8.35 -11.40 5.01
N GLN A 110 9.62 -11.69 5.22
CA GLN A 110 10.11 -12.70 6.15
C GLN A 110 10.82 -11.99 7.31
N PRO A 111 10.14 -11.83 8.46
CA PRO A 111 10.75 -11.24 9.64
C PRO A 111 11.99 -12.03 10.10
N GLU A 112 12.94 -11.35 10.74
CA GLU A 112 14.14 -11.98 11.29
C GLU A 112 13.76 -13.13 12.24
N GLY A 113 14.32 -14.31 11.99
CA GLY A 113 14.04 -15.54 12.74
C GLY A 113 12.80 -16.32 12.26
N TYR A 114 12.07 -15.84 11.24
CA TYR A 114 10.86 -16.47 10.70
C TYR A 114 11.00 -16.86 9.22
N LYS A 115 12.24 -17.08 8.75
CA LYS A 115 12.49 -17.41 7.34
C LYS A 115 11.78 -18.71 6.95
N GLY A 116 10.93 -18.66 5.91
CA GLY A 116 10.13 -19.78 5.42
C GLY A 116 9.01 -20.23 6.37
N MET A 117 8.70 -19.46 7.41
CA MET A 117 7.67 -19.80 8.40
C MET A 117 6.39 -19.01 8.16
N ASP A 118 5.25 -19.64 8.45
CA ASP A 118 3.96 -18.95 8.54
C ASP A 118 3.90 -18.13 9.84
N ILE A 119 3.81 -16.80 9.70
CA ILE A 119 3.76 -15.87 10.82
C ILE A 119 2.33 -15.65 11.36
N SER A 120 1.29 -16.18 10.70
CA SER A 120 -0.12 -15.99 11.09
C SER A 120 -0.44 -16.52 12.49
N LYS A 121 0.29 -17.55 12.93
CA LYS A 121 0.11 -18.18 14.24
C LYS A 121 1.09 -17.66 15.30
N ALA A 122 2.04 -16.80 14.94
CA ALA A 122 3.07 -16.34 15.86
C ALA A 122 2.53 -15.23 16.78
N ASP A 123 2.46 -15.52 18.08
CA ASP A 123 1.91 -14.60 19.09
C ASP A 123 2.64 -13.25 19.12
N LYS A 124 3.95 -13.24 18.85
CA LYS A 124 4.75 -12.02 18.72
C LYS A 124 4.11 -11.00 17.77
N PHE A 125 3.62 -11.46 16.61
CA PHE A 125 3.07 -10.55 15.60
C PHE A 125 1.58 -10.26 15.83
N LYS A 126 0.83 -11.17 16.47
CA LYS A 126 -0.53 -10.87 16.96
C LYS A 126 -0.51 -9.74 17.98
N LEU A 127 0.41 -9.83 18.95
CA LEU A 127 0.61 -8.78 19.96
C LEU A 127 1.01 -7.46 19.29
N LEU A 128 1.95 -7.51 18.34
CA LEU A 128 2.35 -6.32 17.60
C LEU A 128 1.17 -5.67 16.85
N CYS A 129 0.31 -6.45 16.19
CA CYS A 129 -0.92 -5.94 15.59
C CYS A 129 -1.86 -5.30 16.62
N SER A 130 -2.05 -5.97 17.77
CA SER A 130 -2.89 -5.48 18.88
C SER A 130 -2.38 -4.16 19.48
N GLU A 131 -1.07 -3.96 19.53
CA GLU A 131 -0.46 -2.73 20.04
C GLU A 131 -0.60 -1.55 19.06
N LYS A 132 -0.56 -1.83 17.75
CA LYS A 132 -0.52 -0.79 16.72
C LYS A 132 -1.89 -0.38 16.19
N PHE A 133 -2.87 -1.29 16.18
CA PHE A 133 -4.18 -1.04 15.60
C PHE A 133 -5.29 -1.32 16.62
N LYS A 134 -6.15 -0.32 16.86
CA LYS A 134 -7.21 -0.39 17.88
C LYS A 134 -8.18 -1.55 17.64
N ASP A 135 -8.51 -1.81 16.38
CA ASP A 135 -9.41 -2.90 15.99
C ASP A 135 -8.77 -4.30 16.12
N CYS A 136 -7.46 -4.36 16.38
CA CYS A 136 -6.70 -5.57 16.65
C CYS A 136 -6.50 -5.88 18.14
N GLN A 137 -7.04 -5.04 19.03
CA GLN A 137 -6.91 -5.21 20.48
C GLN A 137 -7.39 -6.57 20.94
N ASN A 138 -6.79 -7.09 22.01
CA ASN A 138 -7.08 -8.42 22.56
C ASN A 138 -6.73 -9.57 21.58
N ASN A 139 -5.71 -9.36 20.72
CA ASN A 139 -5.23 -10.34 19.75
C ASN A 139 -6.31 -10.85 18.78
N THR A 140 -7.26 -9.99 18.41
CA THR A 140 -8.32 -10.29 17.42
C THR A 140 -7.80 -10.31 15.98
N CYS A 141 -6.57 -9.84 15.76
CA CYS A 141 -5.90 -9.87 14.46
C CYS A 141 -4.76 -10.88 14.41
N TRP A 142 -4.37 -11.23 13.19
CA TRP A 142 -3.15 -11.97 12.90
C TRP A 142 -2.30 -11.25 11.87
N ALA A 143 -1.02 -11.60 11.77
CA ALA A 143 -0.10 -11.03 10.80
C ALA A 143 0.11 -11.95 9.60
N GLY A 144 0.42 -11.38 8.44
CA GLY A 144 0.87 -12.14 7.27
C GLY A 144 1.88 -11.35 6.45
N GLY A 145 2.78 -12.08 5.79
CA GLY A 145 3.90 -11.50 5.05
C GLY A 145 3.64 -11.27 3.56
N ASP A 146 2.51 -11.70 3.01
CA ASP A 146 2.19 -11.56 1.58
C ASP A 146 1.77 -10.12 1.23
N THR A 147 2.75 -9.22 1.24
CA THR A 147 2.58 -7.78 1.07
C THR A 147 3.45 -7.25 -0.08
N GLY A 148 4.41 -8.03 -0.58
CA GLY A 148 5.30 -7.65 -1.69
C GLY A 148 4.57 -7.41 -3.01
N GLY A 149 3.46 -8.12 -3.22
CA GLY A 149 2.74 -8.13 -4.50
C GLY A 149 2.20 -6.76 -4.92
N TRP A 150 1.73 -5.93 -3.98
CA TRP A 150 1.25 -4.58 -4.30
C TRP A 150 2.38 -3.56 -4.48
N PHE A 151 3.62 -3.89 -4.10
CA PHE A 151 4.81 -3.07 -4.42
C PHE A 151 5.33 -3.37 -5.84
N GLY A 152 4.77 -4.35 -6.54
CA GLY A 152 5.30 -4.81 -7.84
C GLY A 152 6.51 -5.75 -7.69
N ILE A 153 6.78 -6.23 -6.47
CA ILE A 153 7.80 -7.26 -6.22
C ILE A 153 7.25 -8.60 -6.71
N GLN A 154 7.88 -9.19 -7.71
CA GLN A 154 7.56 -10.52 -8.26
C GLN A 154 8.57 -11.56 -7.79
#